data_AF-A0A4Q4YFX1-F1
#
_entry.id   AF-A0A4Q4YFX1-F1
#
_cell.length_a   1.000
_cell.length_b   1.000
_cell.length_c   1.000
_cell.angle_alpha   90.00
_cell.angle_beta   90.00
_cell.angle_gamma   90.00
#
_symmetry.space_group_name_H-M   'P 1'
#
loop_
_entity.id
_entity.type
_entity.pdbx_description
1 polymer ?
#
loop_
_entity_poly.entity_id
_entity_poly.type
_entity_poly.pdbx_seq_one_letter_code
_entity_poly.pdbx_strand_id
1 'polypeptide(L)'
;MSPGPVQRPTRVIPLRGFGTFQADNAAYPPGTAKAATLEALKVGYRHIDTAYAYGNGQVELEVGEAIRERRIPRDEIFVVTKLHNTFHDPADVETGLDFKSKTRSTHHPLNAPPKIRDTPNTDPS
;
A
#
# COMPACT_ATOMS: atom_id res chain seq x y z
N MET A 1 -10.97 -23.58 22.77
CA MET A 1 -10.06 -23.88 21.65
C MET A 1 -8.84 -22.99 21.81
N SER A 2 -7.68 -23.54 22.18
CA SER A 2 -6.44 -22.75 22.24
C SER A 2 -5.99 -22.45 20.80
N PRO A 3 -5.64 -21.20 20.43
CA PRO A 3 -5.10 -20.94 19.12
C PRO A 3 -3.82 -21.78 18.97
N GLY A 4 -3.78 -22.59 17.91
CA GLY A 4 -2.59 -23.37 17.58
C GLY A 4 -1.38 -22.46 17.33
N PRO A 5 -0.16 -23.01 17.30
CA PRO A 5 1.04 -22.23 17.06
C PRO A 5 0.92 -21.42 15.77
N VAL A 6 1.06 -20.10 15.88
CA VAL A 6 1.11 -19.19 14.73
C VAL A 6 2.37 -19.53 13.94
N GLN A 7 2.20 -20.20 12.80
CA GLN A 7 3.30 -20.46 11.86
C GLN A 7 3.77 -19.11 11.30
N ARG A 8 4.97 -18.69 11.69
CA ARG A 8 5.59 -17.50 11.09
C ARG A 8 6.04 -17.90 9.68
N PRO A 9 5.57 -17.26 8.61
CA PRO A 9 6.09 -17.56 7.29
C PRO A 9 7.59 -17.29 7.28
N THR A 10 8.40 -18.30 6.91
CA THR A 10 9.86 -18.23 6.78
C THR A 10 10.28 -17.46 5.53
N ARG A 11 9.65 -16.31 5.29
CA ARG A 11 9.98 -15.48 4.13
C ARG A 11 11.17 -14.60 4.49
N VAL A 12 12.31 -14.90 3.86
CA VAL A 12 13.50 -14.05 3.98
C VAL A 12 13.19 -12.70 3.34
N ILE A 13 13.33 -11.63 4.12
CA ILE A 13 13.19 -10.26 3.61
C ILE A 13 14.54 -9.87 2.97
N PRO A 14 14.59 -9.52 1.67
CA PRO A 14 15.83 -9.07 1.06
C PRO A 14 16.36 -7.80 1.73
N LEU A 15 17.68 -7.76 1.99
CA LEU A 15 18.35 -6.66 2.69
C LEU A 15 18.19 -5.31 1.96
N ARG A 16 18.23 -5.32 0.63
CA ARG A 16 18.11 -4.11 -0.20
C ARG A 16 16.68 -3.98 -0.71
N GLY A 17 16.01 -2.90 -0.30
CA GLY A 17 14.69 -2.49 -0.78
C GLY A 17 14.78 -1.41 -1.85
N PHE A 18 13.85 -1.46 -2.81
CA PHE A 18 13.60 -0.40 -3.78
C PHE A 18 12.29 0.30 -3.44
N GLY A 19 12.36 1.57 -3.07
CA GLY A 19 11.18 2.38 -2.72
C GLY A 19 10.70 3.25 -3.88
N THR A 20 9.39 3.43 -3.98
CA THR A 20 8.74 4.18 -5.08
C THR A 20 8.15 5.52 -4.65
N PHE A 21 8.57 6.07 -3.51
CA PHE A 21 8.12 7.38 -3.04
C PHE A 21 8.49 8.47 -4.06
N GLN A 22 7.57 9.42 -4.29
CA GLN A 22 7.72 10.56 -5.22
C GLN A 22 7.82 10.19 -6.71
N ALA A 23 7.59 8.93 -7.09
CA ALA A 23 7.49 8.56 -8.50
C ALA A 23 6.27 9.20 -9.22
N ASP A 24 5.34 9.77 -8.46
CA ASP A 24 4.16 10.54 -8.88
C ASP A 24 4.39 12.07 -8.90
N ASN A 25 5.61 12.55 -8.61
CA ASN A 25 5.93 13.96 -8.64
C ASN A 25 5.76 14.53 -10.07
N ALA A 26 5.25 15.76 -10.19
CA ALA A 26 5.07 16.46 -11.46
C ALA A 26 6.35 16.63 -12.30
N ALA A 27 7.53 16.51 -11.69
CA ALA A 27 8.80 16.47 -12.40
C ALA A 27 9.01 15.21 -13.26
N TYR A 28 8.22 14.16 -13.02
CA TYR A 28 8.32 12.88 -13.71
C TYR A 28 7.10 12.61 -14.59
N PRO A 29 7.28 11.97 -15.77
CA PRO A 29 6.15 11.57 -16.59
C PRO A 29 5.36 10.41 -15.94
N PRO A 30 4.08 10.22 -16.30
CA PRO A 30 3.32 9.03 -15.93
C PRO A 30 4.04 7.74 -16.35
N GLY A 31 3.92 6.67 -15.56
CA GLY A 31 4.63 5.41 -15.82
C GLY A 31 6.06 5.35 -15.27
N THR A 32 6.55 6.42 -14.63
CA THR A 32 7.89 6.46 -14.03
C THR A 32 8.07 5.37 -12.98
N ALA A 33 7.06 5.09 -12.15
CA ALA A 33 7.17 4.04 -11.14
C ALA A 33 7.29 2.66 -11.79
N LYS A 34 6.54 2.40 -12.86
CA LYS A 34 6.63 1.16 -13.64
C LYS A 34 8.03 0.99 -14.23
N ALA A 35 8.53 1.99 -14.95
CA ALA A 35 9.83 1.93 -15.61
C ALA A 35 10.97 1.72 -14.59
N ALA A 36 10.95 2.46 -13.48
CA ALA A 36 11.95 2.33 -12.44
C ALA A 36 11.88 0.96 -11.73
N THR A 37 10.68 0.44 -11.48
CA THR A 37 10.48 -0.90 -10.91
C THR A 37 10.96 -2.01 -11.86
N LEU A 38 10.71 -1.87 -13.17
CA LEU A 38 11.23 -2.81 -14.17
C LEU A 38 12.76 -2.89 -14.13
N GLU A 39 13.44 -1.74 -14.09
CA GLU A 39 14.91 -1.72 -13.99
C GLU A 39 15.40 -2.22 -12.64
N ALA A 40 14.72 -1.91 -11.53
CA ALA A 40 15.06 -2.46 -10.22
C ALA A 40 14.99 -4.01 -10.22
N LEU A 41 13.91 -4.58 -10.76
CA LEU A 41 13.76 -6.03 -10.88
C LEU A 41 14.84 -6.66 -11.78
N LYS A 42 15.21 -5.96 -12.86
CA LYS A 42 16.29 -6.37 -13.79
C LYS A 42 17.64 -6.46 -13.11
N VAL A 43 17.99 -5.49 -12.27
CA VAL A 43 19.29 -5.45 -11.57
C VAL A 43 19.31 -6.28 -10.28
N GLY A 44 18.21 -6.98 -9.97
CA GLY A 44 18.17 -7.99 -8.90
C GLY A 44 17.44 -7.57 -7.63
N TYR A 45 16.76 -6.41 -7.60
CA TYR A 45 15.91 -6.08 -6.46
C TYR A 45 14.76 -7.08 -6.35
N ARG A 46 14.50 -7.53 -5.12
CA ARG A 46 13.41 -8.45 -4.78
C ARG A 46 12.53 -7.94 -3.64
N HIS A 47 12.92 -6.83 -3.01
CA HIS A 47 12.11 -6.12 -2.02
C HIS A 47 11.66 -4.79 -2.64
N ILE A 48 10.36 -4.65 -2.86
CA ILE A 48 9.74 -3.47 -3.47
C ILE A 48 8.82 -2.82 -2.44
N ASP A 49 9.02 -1.53 -2.16
CA ASP A 49 8.21 -0.75 -1.25
C ASP A 49 7.36 0.27 -2.01
N THR A 50 6.05 0.28 -1.74
CA THR A 50 5.09 1.20 -2.32
C THR A 50 4.09 1.66 -1.25
N ALA A 51 3.11 2.48 -1.62
CA ALA A 51 2.03 2.92 -0.74
C ALA A 51 0.87 3.51 -1.55
N TYR A 52 -0.35 3.39 -1.03
CA TYR A 52 -1.51 4.06 -1.61
C TYR A 52 -1.35 5.58 -1.66
N ALA A 53 -0.71 6.16 -0.65
CA ALA A 53 -0.45 7.60 -0.59
C ALA A 53 0.41 8.12 -1.76
N TYR A 54 1.11 7.25 -2.48
CA TYR A 54 1.94 7.62 -3.63
C TYR A 54 1.03 7.65 -4.87
N GLY A 55 0.59 8.84 -5.25
CA GLY A 55 -0.30 9.05 -6.38
C GLY A 55 -1.70 8.45 -6.21
N ASN A 56 -2.25 8.41 -4.98
CA ASN A 56 -3.59 7.86 -4.69
C ASN A 56 -3.80 6.43 -5.25
N GLY A 57 -2.78 5.59 -5.14
CA GLY A 57 -2.77 4.21 -5.63
C GLY A 57 -2.22 4.05 -7.04
N GLN A 58 -2.01 5.13 -7.81
CA GLN A 58 -1.45 5.04 -9.16
C GLN A 58 -0.06 4.37 -9.16
N VAL A 59 0.79 4.70 -8.19
CA VAL A 59 2.13 4.11 -8.08
C VAL A 59 2.07 2.61 -7.75
N GLU A 60 1.11 2.18 -6.92
CA GLU A 60 0.91 0.75 -6.62
C GLU A 60 0.45 -0.03 -7.87
N LEU A 61 -0.41 0.56 -8.70
CA LEU A 61 -0.84 -0.02 -9.98
C LEU A 61 0.36 -0.25 -10.91
N GLU A 62 1.18 0.78 -11.08
CA GLU A 62 2.38 0.75 -11.92
C GLU A 62 3.40 -0.29 -11.44
N VAL A 63 3.63 -0.40 -10.12
CA VAL A 63 4.46 -1.46 -9.53
C VAL A 63 3.88 -2.84 -9.82
N GLY A 64 2.57 -3.01 -9.66
CA GLY A 64 1.88 -4.27 -9.96
C GLY A 64 2.00 -4.68 -11.42
N GLU A 65 1.96 -3.72 -12.35
CA GLU A 65 2.21 -3.96 -13.78
C GLU A 65 3.64 -4.42 -14.05
N ALA A 66 4.64 -3.72 -13.50
CA ALA A 66 6.05 -4.08 -13.68
C ALA A 66 6.37 -5.50 -13.19
N ILE A 67 5.79 -5.90 -12.05
CA ILE A 67 5.93 -7.25 -11.49
C ILE A 67 5.31 -8.30 -12.42
N ARG A 68 4.09 -8.06 -12.93
CA ARG A 68 3.43 -8.98 -13.88
C ARG A 68 4.22 -9.13 -15.18
N GLU A 69 4.81 -8.04 -15.66
CA GLU A 69 5.56 -8.02 -16.92
C GLU A 69 6.88 -8.80 -16.84
N ARG A 70 7.61 -8.72 -15.71
CA ARG A 70 8.90 -9.42 -15.54
C ARG A 70 8.78 -10.94 -15.38
N ARG A 71 7.58 -11.46 -15.11
CA ARG A 71 7.31 -12.89 -14.92
C ARG A 71 8.22 -13.59 -13.89
N ILE A 72 8.68 -12.85 -12.89
CA ILE A 72 9.41 -13.40 -11.74
C ILE A 72 8.38 -14.12 -10.85
N PRO A 73 8.70 -15.32 -10.31
CA PRO A 73 7.82 -16.02 -9.39
C PRO A 73 7.40 -15.13 -8.20
N ARG A 74 6.11 -15.14 -7.85
CA ARG A 74 5.56 -14.21 -6.84
C ARG A 74 6.19 -14.42 -5.47
N ASP A 75 6.58 -15.64 -5.15
CA ASP A 75 7.27 -16.06 -3.93
C ASP A 75 8.70 -15.54 -3.85
N GLU A 76 9.32 -15.13 -4.96
CA GLU A 76 10.63 -14.45 -4.97
C GLU A 76 10.55 -12.93 -4.72
N ILE A 77 9.37 -12.31 -4.83
CA ILE A 77 9.21 -10.85 -4.67
C ILE A 77 8.55 -10.51 -3.33
N PHE A 78 9.26 -9.80 -2.47
CA PHE A 78 8.76 -9.18 -1.26
C PHE A 78 8.21 -7.79 -1.56
N VAL A 79 6.88 -7.64 -1.61
CA VAL A 79 6.23 -6.34 -1.82
C VAL A 79 5.68 -5.84 -0.50
N VAL A 80 5.98 -4.59 -0.16
CA VAL A 80 5.45 -3.87 0.98
C VAL A 80 4.54 -2.74 0.48
N THR A 81 3.39 -2.60 1.10
CA THR A 81 2.54 -1.41 0.97
C THR A 81 2.09 -0.93 2.35
N LYS A 82 1.47 0.25 2.39
CA LYS A 82 1.11 0.96 3.61
C LYS A 82 -0.39 1.20 3.62
N LEU A 83 -1.01 0.94 4.76
CA LEU A 83 -2.39 1.35 5.00
C LEU A 83 -2.43 2.89 4.98
N HIS A 84 -3.38 3.46 4.25
CA HIS A 84 -3.55 4.90 4.23
C HIS A 84 -4.14 5.38 5.57
N ASN A 85 -3.72 6.56 6.05
CA ASN A 85 -4.07 7.09 7.37
C ASN A 85 -5.59 7.23 7.61
N THR A 86 -6.39 7.28 6.55
CA THR A 86 -7.86 7.39 6.61
C THR A 86 -8.56 6.07 6.94
N PHE A 87 -7.86 4.93 6.93
CA PHE A 87 -8.45 3.60 7.13
C PHE A 87 -7.99 2.94 8.44
N HIS A 88 -7.68 3.73 9.47
CA HIS A 88 -7.23 3.22 10.78
C HIS A 88 -8.39 2.80 11.69
N ASP A 89 -9.64 3.13 11.37
CA ASP A 89 -10.79 2.51 12.03
C ASP A 89 -10.79 1.01 11.71
N PRO A 90 -10.91 0.11 12.70
CA PRO A 90 -10.91 -1.33 12.46
C PRO A 90 -11.89 -1.80 11.39
N ALA A 91 -13.05 -1.13 11.23
CA ALA A 91 -14.03 -1.46 10.21
C ALA A 91 -13.55 -1.13 8.78
N ASP A 92 -12.57 -0.24 8.66
CA ASP A 92 -12.07 0.28 7.39
C ASP A 92 -10.78 -0.40 6.94
N VAL A 93 -10.08 -1.14 7.81
CA VAL A 93 -8.77 -1.74 7.50
C VAL A 93 -8.86 -2.70 6.31
N GLU A 94 -9.86 -3.58 6.27
CA GLU A 94 -10.01 -4.54 5.17
C GLU A 94 -10.25 -3.82 3.83
N THR A 95 -11.13 -2.81 3.84
CA THR A 95 -11.37 -1.89 2.72
C THR A 95 -10.10 -1.14 2.31
N GLY A 96 -9.28 -0.73 3.28
CA GLY A 96 -8.00 -0.06 3.13
C GLY A 96 -6.83 -0.98 2.78
N LEU A 97 -7.05 -2.28 2.65
CA LEU A 97 -6.07 -3.24 2.14
C LEU A 97 -6.49 -3.79 0.76
N ASP A 98 -7.78 -3.96 0.50
CA ASP A 98 -8.25 -4.36 -0.83
C ASP A 98 -8.12 -3.21 -1.85
N PHE A 99 -7.37 -3.48 -2.91
CA PHE A 99 -7.11 -2.51 -3.96
C PHE A 99 -8.38 -2.14 -4.74
N LYS A 100 -9.31 -3.10 -4.91
CA LYS A 100 -10.56 -2.88 -5.63
C LYS A 100 -11.54 -2.01 -4.85
N SER A 101 -11.52 -2.10 -3.52
CA SER A 101 -12.34 -1.26 -2.64
C SER A 101 -11.76 0.15 -2.52
N LYS A 102 -10.42 0.31 -2.47
CA LYS A 102 -9.76 1.63 -2.45
C LYS A 102 -10.15 2.51 -3.64
N THR A 103 -10.13 1.96 -4.85
CA THR A 103 -10.47 2.72 -6.07
C THR A 103 -11.97 3.03 -6.19
N ARG A 104 -12.85 2.33 -5.47
CA ARG A 104 -14.28 2.67 -5.38
C ARG A 104 -14.55 3.69 -4.29
N SER A 105 -13.80 3.66 -3.18
CA SER A 105 -13.95 4.61 -2.07
C SER A 105 -13.46 6.03 -2.38
N THR A 106 -12.70 6.24 -3.45
CA THR A 106 -12.37 7.60 -3.96
C THR A 106 -13.58 8.33 -4.57
N HIS A 107 -14.73 7.68 -4.70
CA HIS A 107 -16.02 8.34 -4.97
C HIS A 107 -16.77 8.76 -3.68
N HIS A 108 -16.22 8.49 -2.49
CA HIS A 108 -16.68 9.13 -1.27
C HIS A 108 -16.15 10.57 -1.24
N PRO A 109 -17.01 11.60 -1.11
CA PRO A 109 -16.58 12.98 -1.27
C PRO A 109 -15.55 13.33 -0.21
N LEU A 110 -14.39 13.82 -0.66
CA LEU A 110 -13.28 14.38 0.15
C LEU A 110 -13.68 15.57 1.05
N ASN A 111 -14.97 15.91 1.12
CA ASN A 111 -15.55 17.03 1.88
C ASN A 111 -16.57 16.60 2.95
N ALA A 112 -16.67 15.31 3.29
CA ALA A 112 -17.44 14.95 4.49
C ALA A 112 -16.69 15.49 5.73
N PRO A 113 -17.28 16.37 6.56
CA PRO A 113 -16.65 16.81 7.79
C PRO A 113 -16.29 15.58 8.65
N PRO A 114 -15.16 15.62 9.38
CA PRO A 114 -14.81 14.54 10.30
C PRO A 114 -16.03 14.30 11.20
N LYS A 115 -16.43 13.03 11.35
CA LYS A 115 -17.44 12.66 12.35
C LYS A 115 -16.87 13.03 13.72
N ILE A 116 -17.21 14.21 14.20
CA ILE A 116 -16.97 14.62 15.59
C ILE A 116 -17.72 13.57 16.41
N ARG A 117 -16.98 12.74 17.14
CA ARG A 117 -17.59 11.86 18.13
C ARG A 117 -18.11 12.79 19.21
N ASP A 118 -19.43 12.91 19.30
CA ASP A 118 -20.10 13.47 20.47
C ASP A 118 -19.74 12.58 21.66
N THR A 119 -18.69 12.96 22.38
CA THR A 119 -18.46 12.42 23.72
C THR A 119 -19.35 13.24 24.66
N PRO A 120 -20.30 12.61 25.39
CA PRO A 120 -21.00 13.32 26.44
C PRO A 120 -19.99 13.68 27.52
N ASN A 121 -19.69 14.98 27.62
CA ASN A 121 -18.90 15.54 28.70
C ASN A 121 -19.63 15.26 30.02
N THR A 122 -19.16 14.25 30.75
CA THR A 122 -19.58 13.96 32.12
C THR A 122 -18.34 14.10 32.99
N ASP A 123 -18.00 15.34 33.31
CA ASP A 123 -17.08 15.66 34.39
C ASP A 123 -17.88 16.38 35.49
N PRO A 124 -18.02 15.79 36.69
CA PRO A 124 -18.71 16.43 37.81
C PRO A 124 -17.75 17.36 38.58
N SER A 125 -18.05 18.66 38.58
CA SER A 125 -17.55 19.63 39.57
C SER A 125 -18.65 19.97 40.57
#